data_AF-A0A947RDW4-F1
#
_entry.id   AF-A0A947RDW4-F1
#
_cell.length_a   1.000
_cell.length_b   1.000
_cell.length_c   1.000
_cell.angle_alpha   90.00
_cell.angle_beta   90.00
_cell.angle_gamma   90.00
#
_symmetry.space_group_name_H-M   'P 1'
#
loop_
_entity.id
_entity.type
_entity.pdbx_description
1 polymer ?
#
loop_
_entity_poly.entity_id
_entity_poly.type
_entity_poly.pdbx_seq_one_letter_code
_entity_poly.pdbx_strand_id
1 'polypeptide(L)'
;MKLWIRISAFLIPYVAVVVGLYVFESAWLAILLYHAGIIFFLVKERSEISKKSVFSGWEIKTAIFSIITCSLAGLILYLLEHYLNILEIDPGSTLAEMGLKGTSWIVLCVYFVIVHPVLEEAFWRGLLR
;
A
#
# COMPACT_ATOMS: atom_id res chain seq x y z
N MET A 1 -23.34 0.21 -2.13
CA MET A 1 -22.74 1.01 -1.02
C MET A 1 -23.18 2.49 -1.04
N LYS A 2 -23.46 3.12 0.12
CA LYS A 2 -23.82 4.55 0.23
C LYS A 2 -22.62 5.46 -0.09
N LEU A 3 -22.84 6.64 -0.69
CA LEU A 3 -21.78 7.56 -1.12
C LEU A 3 -20.78 7.93 0.00
N TRP A 4 -21.27 8.27 1.20
CA TRP A 4 -20.41 8.63 2.32
C TRP A 4 -19.51 7.48 2.78
N ILE A 5 -19.99 6.23 2.71
CA ILE A 5 -19.20 5.02 3.03
C ILE A 5 -18.07 4.88 2.01
N ARG A 6 -18.37 5.10 0.72
CA ARG A 6 -17.37 5.09 -0.36
C ARG A 6 -16.30 6.16 -0.13
N ILE A 7 -16.70 7.39 0.19
CA ILE A 7 -15.76 8.49 0.49
C ILE A 7 -14.90 8.14 1.69
N SER A 8 -15.49 7.65 2.79
CA SER A 8 -14.72 7.22 3.96
C SER A 8 -13.72 6.12 3.63
N ALA A 9 -14.09 5.17 2.77
CA ALA A 9 -13.21 4.10 2.32
C ALA A 9 -12.02 4.64 1.50
N PHE A 10 -12.25 5.60 0.59
CA PHE A 10 -11.18 6.27 -0.15
C PHE A 10 -10.22 7.07 0.75
N LEU A 11 -10.69 7.54 1.90
CA LEU A 11 -9.88 8.36 2.82
C LEU A 11 -8.97 7.55 3.76
N ILE A 12 -9.19 6.23 3.90
CA ILE A 12 -8.39 5.38 4.80
C ILE A 12 -6.88 5.53 4.59
N PRO A 13 -6.31 5.41 3.37
CA PRO A 13 -4.85 5.48 3.20
C PRO A 13 -4.28 6.82 3.70
N TYR A 14 -5.00 7.91 3.49
CA TYR A 14 -4.59 9.23 3.96
C TYR A 14 -4.58 9.32 5.48
N VAL A 15 -5.65 8.85 6.14
CA VAL A 15 -5.74 8.82 7.60
C VAL A 15 -4.63 7.92 8.18
N ALA A 16 -4.42 6.75 7.59
CA ALA A 16 -3.42 5.80 8.04
C ALA A 16 -2.00 6.35 7.91
N VAL A 17 -1.69 7.08 6.82
CA VAL A 17 -0.40 7.75 6.65
C VAL A 17 -0.21 8.88 7.66
N VAL A 18 -1.19 9.77 7.81
CA VAL A 18 -1.09 10.88 8.76
C VAL A 18 -0.88 10.36 10.18
N VAL A 19 -1.71 9.40 10.60
CA VAL A 19 -1.61 8.85 11.95
C VAL A 19 -0.32 8.03 12.08
N GLY A 20 -0.09 7.06 11.21
CA GLY A 20 1.04 6.15 11.33
C GLY A 20 2.39 6.82 11.16
N LEU A 21 2.59 7.59 10.09
CA LEU A 21 3.89 8.17 9.76
C LEU A 21 4.16 9.53 10.43
N TYR A 22 3.16 10.40 10.57
CA TYR A 22 3.40 11.76 11.06
C TYR A 22 3.09 11.94 12.55
N VAL A 23 2.16 11.16 13.12
CA VAL A 23 1.84 11.24 14.55
C VAL A 23 2.69 10.25 15.36
N PHE A 24 2.82 9.03 14.86
CA PHE A 24 3.51 7.94 15.58
C PHE A 24 4.88 7.57 14.99
N GLU A 25 5.28 8.16 13.86
CA GLU A 25 6.58 7.91 13.21
C GLU A 25 6.86 6.42 12.96
N SER A 26 5.81 5.64 12.66
CA SER A 26 5.87 4.18 12.54
C SER A 26 5.28 3.70 11.21
N ALA A 27 6.15 3.13 10.37
CA ALA A 27 5.73 2.53 9.11
C ALA A 27 4.77 1.36 9.31
N TRP A 28 5.04 0.50 10.30
CA TRP A 28 4.15 -0.62 10.62
C TRP A 28 2.78 -0.15 11.06
N LEU A 29 2.69 0.89 11.89
CA LEU A 29 1.39 1.41 12.30
C LEU A 29 0.60 1.95 11.10
N ALA A 30 1.26 2.68 10.19
CA ALA A 30 0.62 3.16 8.97
C ALA A 30 0.06 2.00 8.12
N ILE A 31 0.87 0.95 7.91
CA ILE A 31 0.48 -0.24 7.16
C ILE A 31 -0.68 -0.96 7.83
N LEU A 32 -0.59 -1.21 9.14
CA LEU A 32 -1.60 -1.95 9.88
C LEU A 32 -2.92 -1.19 9.99
N LEU A 33 -2.89 0.13 10.23
CA LEU A 33 -4.09 0.97 10.25
C LEU A 33 -4.79 0.97 8.90
N TYR A 34 -4.02 1.08 7.82
CA TYR A 34 -4.56 1.05 6.47
C TYR A 34 -5.26 -0.29 6.18
N HIS A 35 -4.59 -1.42 6.43
CA HIS A 35 -5.18 -2.74 6.17
C HIS A 35 -6.31 -3.08 7.16
N ALA A 36 -6.26 -2.60 8.40
CA ALA A 36 -7.39 -2.70 9.33
C ALA A 36 -8.62 -1.96 8.79
N GLY A 37 -8.42 -0.78 8.20
CA GLY A 37 -9.45 -0.04 7.50
C GLY A 37 -10.01 -0.82 6.31
N ILE A 38 -9.15 -1.34 5.43
CA ILE A 38 -9.58 -2.21 4.31
C ILE A 38 -10.45 -3.36 4.81
N ILE A 39 -9.94 -4.12 5.79
CA ILE A 39 -10.65 -5.29 6.36
C ILE A 39 -11.99 -4.87 6.94
N PHE A 40 -12.06 -3.75 7.66
CA PHE A 40 -13.30 -3.22 8.21
C PHE A 40 -14.36 -3.01 7.12
N PHE A 41 -14.02 -2.35 6.01
CA PHE A 41 -14.97 -2.12 4.92
C PHE A 41 -15.30 -3.40 4.15
N LEU A 42 -14.34 -4.29 3.93
CA LEU A 42 -14.59 -5.58 3.29
C LEU A 42 -15.55 -6.45 4.10
N VAL A 43 -15.41 -6.46 5.43
CA VAL A 43 -16.31 -7.21 6.32
C VAL A 43 -17.69 -6.56 6.38
N LYS A 44 -17.75 -5.22 6.45
CA LYS A 44 -19.00 -4.45 6.56
C LYS A 44 -19.84 -4.51 5.29
N GLU A 45 -19.21 -4.38 4.13
CA GLU A 45 -19.88 -4.33 2.82
C GLU A 45 -19.75 -5.67 2.06
N ARG A 46 -19.52 -6.78 2.77
CA ARG A 46 -19.24 -8.11 2.19
C ARG A 46 -20.28 -8.59 1.16
N SER A 47 -21.54 -8.16 1.30
CA SER A 47 -22.63 -8.53 0.37
C SER A 47 -22.49 -7.88 -0.99
N GLU A 48 -21.77 -6.76 -1.07
CA GLU A 48 -21.52 -6.00 -2.29
C GLU A 48 -20.28 -6.52 -3.02
N ILE A 49 -19.43 -7.32 -2.37
CA ILE A 49 -18.20 -7.84 -2.95
C ILE A 49 -18.53 -8.93 -3.97
N SER A 50 -18.23 -8.64 -5.24
CA SER A 50 -18.30 -9.66 -6.29
C SER A 50 -17.18 -10.67 -6.10
N LYS A 51 -17.51 -11.90 -5.64
CA LYS A 51 -16.54 -13.00 -5.50
C LYS A 51 -15.80 -13.33 -6.80
N LYS A 52 -16.40 -13.01 -7.96
CA LYS A 52 -15.75 -13.19 -9.26
C LYS A 52 -14.67 -12.15 -9.52
N SER A 53 -14.74 -10.93 -8.99
CA SER A 53 -13.84 -9.84 -9.42
C SER A 53 -12.43 -9.88 -8.80
N VAL A 54 -12.22 -10.57 -7.68
CA VAL A 54 -10.90 -10.65 -7.04
C VAL A 54 -9.94 -11.51 -7.87
N PHE A 55 -10.43 -12.60 -8.46
CA PHE A 55 -9.62 -13.54 -9.26
C PHE A 55 -9.89 -13.47 -10.77
N SER A 56 -10.70 -12.51 -11.24
CA SER A 56 -10.94 -12.32 -12.68
C SER A 56 -10.72 -10.87 -13.10
N GLY A 57 -10.45 -10.65 -14.38
CA GLY A 57 -10.18 -9.33 -14.93
C GLY A 57 -8.69 -8.95 -15.01
N TRP A 58 -7.79 -9.94 -14.95
CA TRP A 58 -6.38 -9.72 -15.25
C TRP A 58 -6.23 -9.37 -16.73
N GLU A 59 -5.80 -8.14 -17.01
CA GLU A 59 -5.52 -7.68 -18.37
C GLU A 59 -4.01 -7.57 -18.54
N ILE A 60 -3.47 -8.34 -19.49
CA ILE A 60 -2.02 -8.55 -19.61
C ILE A 60 -1.27 -7.26 -19.93
N LYS A 61 -1.86 -6.33 -20.70
CA LYS A 61 -1.21 -5.05 -21.03
C LYS A 61 -1.07 -4.19 -19.79
N THR A 62 -2.11 -4.14 -18.95
CA THR A 62 -2.11 -3.42 -17.67
C THR A 62 -1.07 -4.02 -16.74
N ALA A 63 -0.98 -5.34 -16.63
CA ALA A 63 0.03 -6.00 -15.82
C ALA A 63 1.46 -5.72 -16.30
N ILE A 64 1.72 -5.81 -17.61
CA ILE A 64 3.02 -5.46 -18.20
C ILE A 64 3.35 -3.99 -17.92
N PHE A 65 2.40 -3.09 -18.11
CA PHE A 65 2.59 -1.66 -17.82
C PHE A 65 2.92 -1.43 -16.35
N SER A 66 2.16 -2.03 -15.41
CA SER A 66 2.43 -1.95 -13.98
C SER A 66 3.81 -2.49 -13.63
N ILE A 67 4.21 -3.64 -14.18
CA ILE A 67 5.55 -4.22 -13.95
C ILE A 67 6.63 -3.25 -14.42
N ILE A 68 6.51 -2.70 -15.63
CA ILE A 68 7.49 -1.73 -16.16
C ILE A 68 7.54 -0.49 -15.25
N THR A 69 6.40 0.12 -14.95
CA THR A 69 6.34 1.34 -14.13
C THR A 69 6.90 1.10 -12.72
N CYS A 70 6.53 -0.01 -12.07
CA CYS A 70 7.04 -0.35 -10.74
C CYS A 70 8.53 -0.69 -10.76
N SER A 71 9.03 -1.35 -11.81
CA SER A 71 10.46 -1.66 -11.95
C SER A 71 11.30 -0.41 -12.18
N LEU A 72 10.73 0.58 -12.89
CA LEU A 72 11.38 1.88 -13.10
C LEU A 72 11.51 2.69 -11.80
N ALA A 73 10.72 2.43 -10.77
CA ALA A 73 10.85 3.14 -9.50
C ALA A 73 12.24 2.95 -8.87
N GLY A 74 12.79 1.73 -8.93
CA GLY A 74 14.15 1.46 -8.45
C GLY A 74 15.22 2.19 -9.28
N LEU A 75 15.05 2.23 -10.61
CA LEU A 75 15.94 2.98 -11.49
C LEU A 75 15.89 4.48 -11.21
N ILE A 76 14.70 5.04 -11.00
CA ILE A 76 14.52 6.45 -10.66
C ILE A 76 15.22 6.77 -9.33
N LEU A 77 15.05 5.92 -8.30
CA LEU A 77 15.74 6.11 -7.02
C LEU A 77 17.26 6.07 -7.18
N TYR A 78 17.79 5.16 -7.99
CA TYR A 78 19.22 5.09 -8.30
C TYR A 78 19.72 6.36 -9.01
N LEU A 79 18.99 6.85 -10.00
CA LEU A 79 19.36 8.10 -10.69
C LEU A 79 19.25 9.32 -9.78
N LEU A 80 18.34 9.30 -8.81
CA LEU A 80 18.16 10.36 -7.82
C LEU A 80 19.16 10.29 -6.67
N GLU A 81 19.93 9.22 -6.53
CA GLU A 81 20.92 9.03 -5.46
C GLU A 81 21.86 10.24 -5.33
N HIS A 82 22.33 10.78 -6.45
CA HIS A 82 23.18 11.97 -6.46
C HIS A 82 22.53 13.17 -5.76
N TYR A 83 21.22 13.40 -6.00
CA TYR A 83 20.49 14.50 -5.38
C TYR A 83 20.17 14.24 -3.91
N LEU A 84 19.87 12.98 -3.54
CA LEU A 84 19.65 12.59 -2.15
C LEU A 84 20.92 12.81 -1.31
N ASN A 85 22.08 12.47 -1.86
CA ASN A 85 23.37 12.70 -1.21
C ASN A 85 23.67 14.19 -1.02
N ILE A 86 23.32 15.06 -1.98
CA ILE A 86 23.46 16.51 -1.83
C ILE A 86 22.59 17.05 -0.69
N LEU A 87 21.39 16.47 -0.51
CA LEU A 87 20.46 16.87 0.55
C LEU A 87 20.76 16.19 1.89
N GLU A 88 21.82 15.38 1.97
CA GLU A 88 22.19 14.58 3.15
C GLU A 88 21.02 13.68 3.63
N ILE A 89 20.14 13.29 2.72
CA ILE A 89 19.02 12.39 3.01
C ILE A 89 19.48 10.97 2.77
N ASP A 90 19.48 10.17 3.83
CA ASP A 90 19.66 8.72 3.74
C ASP A 90 18.30 8.01 3.92
N PRO A 91 17.70 7.49 2.83
CA PRO A 91 16.44 6.75 2.91
C PRO A 91 16.56 5.49 3.78
N GLY A 92 17.75 4.88 3.84
CA GLY A 92 17.99 3.66 4.60
C GLY A 92 17.84 3.90 6.11
N SER A 93 18.52 4.91 6.64
CA SER A 93 18.36 5.32 8.05
C SER A 93 16.94 5.80 8.35
N THR A 94 16.33 6.60 7.47
CA THR A 94 14.95 7.07 7.63
C THR A 94 13.97 5.89 7.78
N LEU A 95 14.05 4.89 6.90
CA LEU A 95 13.21 3.69 6.99
C LEU A 95 13.52 2.86 8.25
N ALA A 96 14.80 2.76 8.63
CA ALA A 96 15.21 2.05 9.83
C ALA A 96 14.70 2.70 11.11
N GLU A 97 14.65 4.03 11.17
CA GLU A 97 14.07 4.83 12.26
C GLU A 97 12.56 4.59 12.36
N MET A 98 11.86 4.51 11.22
CA MET A 98 10.43 4.16 11.15
C MET A 98 10.13 2.67 11.46
N GLY A 99 11.14 1.90 11.88
CA GLY A 99 11.01 0.51 12.32
C GLY A 99 11.21 -0.53 11.22
N LEU A 100 11.63 -0.14 10.01
CA LEU A 100 11.84 -1.03 8.87
C LEU A 100 13.32 -1.42 8.71
N LYS A 101 13.84 -2.19 9.66
CA LYS A 101 15.24 -2.68 9.66
C LYS A 101 15.36 -4.17 9.99
N GLY A 102 16.42 -4.81 9.50
CA GLY A 102 16.71 -6.22 9.79
C GLY A 102 15.54 -7.15 9.44
N THR A 103 15.13 -8.00 10.38
CA THR A 103 14.02 -8.95 10.17
C THR A 103 12.69 -8.26 9.84
N SER A 104 12.44 -7.07 10.39
CA SER A 104 11.23 -6.28 10.12
C SER A 104 11.10 -5.96 8.62
N TRP A 105 12.21 -5.61 7.96
CA TRP A 105 12.24 -5.38 6.51
C TRP A 105 11.89 -6.63 5.71
N ILE A 106 12.43 -7.78 6.10
CA ILE A 106 12.13 -9.06 5.43
C ILE A 106 10.64 -9.40 5.55
N VAL A 107 10.08 -9.24 6.76
CA VAL A 107 8.64 -9.45 7.00
C VAL A 107 7.80 -8.50 6.15
N LEU A 108 8.20 -7.24 6.05
CA LEU A 108 7.55 -6.26 5.18
C LEU A 108 7.56 -6.72 3.72
N CYS A 109 8.70 -7.14 3.18
CA CYS A 109 8.80 -7.61 1.80
C CYS A 109 7.87 -8.80 1.53
N VAL A 110 7.89 -9.81 2.41
CA VAL A 110 7.01 -10.99 2.27
C VAL A 110 5.55 -10.59 2.35
N TYR A 111 5.19 -9.72 3.30
CA TYR A 111 3.84 -9.19 3.44
C TYR A 111 3.38 -8.46 2.18
N PHE A 112 4.23 -7.60 1.60
CA PHE A 112 3.91 -6.81 0.42
C PHE A 112 3.76 -7.63 -0.86
N VAL A 113 4.34 -8.82 -0.91
CA VAL A 113 4.20 -9.75 -2.06
C VAL A 113 2.96 -10.64 -1.92
N ILE A 114 2.57 -10.99 -0.69
CA ILE A 114 1.52 -12.00 -0.46
C ILE A 114 0.21 -11.37 0.00
N VAL A 115 0.23 -10.69 1.13
CA VAL A 115 -1.00 -10.24 1.82
C VAL A 115 -1.50 -8.94 1.23
N HIS A 116 -0.59 -7.99 1.03
CA HIS A 116 -0.93 -6.66 0.51
C HIS A 116 -1.69 -6.74 -0.82
N PRO A 117 -1.21 -7.43 -1.87
CA PRO A 117 -1.89 -7.40 -3.18
C PRO A 117 -3.29 -8.00 -3.12
N VAL A 118 -3.51 -9.03 -2.29
CA VAL A 118 -4.83 -9.66 -2.12
C VAL A 118 -5.82 -8.71 -1.47
N LEU A 119 -5.39 -7.99 -0.42
CA LEU A 119 -6.25 -7.01 0.26
C LEU A 119 -6.54 -5.80 -0.63
N GLU A 120 -5.53 -5.27 -1.32
CA GLU A 120 -5.67 -4.18 -2.29
C GLU A 120 -6.68 -4.54 -3.39
N GLU A 121 -6.52 -5.73 -3.98
CA GLU A 121 -7.37 -6.19 -5.08
C GLU A 121 -8.84 -6.36 -4.63
N ALA A 122 -9.04 -7.00 -3.48
CA ALA A 122 -10.38 -7.18 -2.91
C ALA A 122 -11.03 -5.83 -2.57
N PHE A 123 -10.26 -4.85 -2.11
CA PHE A 123 -10.77 -3.53 -1.74
C PHE A 123 -11.07 -2.65 -2.96
N TRP A 124 -10.06 -2.36 -3.77
CA TRP A 124 -10.19 -1.39 -4.86
C TRP A 124 -11.06 -1.92 -5.99
N ARG A 125 -10.81 -3.15 -6.46
CA ARG A 125 -11.57 -3.73 -7.58
C ARG A 125 -12.80 -4.48 -7.10
N GLY A 126 -12.73 -5.10 -5.92
CA GLY A 126 -13.84 -5.88 -5.37
C GLY A 126 -14.95 -5.05 -4.76
N LEU A 127 -14.62 -3.94 -4.09
CA LEU A 127 -15.60 -3.12 -3.36
C LEU A 127 -15.76 -1.70 -3.94
N LEU A 128 -14.67 -1.04 -4.35
CA LEU A 128 -14.69 0.38 -4.73
C LEU A 128 -14.81 0.66 -6.24
N ARG A 129 -14.93 -0.36 -7.09
CA ARG A 129 -15.11 -0.19 -8.54
C ARG A 129 -16.47 0.42 -8.87
#